data_AF-A0A087VBQ6-F1
#
_entry.id   AF-A0A087VBQ6-F1
#
_cell.length_a   1.000
_cell.length_b   1.000
_cell.length_c   1.000
_cell.angle_alpha   90.00
_cell.angle_beta   90.00
_cell.angle_gamma   90.00
#
_symmetry.space_group_name_H-M   'P 1'
#
loop_
_entity.id
_entity.type
_entity.pdbx_description
1 polymer ?
#
loop_
_entity_poly.entity_id
_entity_poly.type
_entity_poly.pdbx_seq_one_letter_code
_entity_poly.pdbx_strand_id
1 'polypeptide(L)'
;LSTTFLRVWKWVQAFWCKNGLLTLSMLSVATGCLLGFLLRALELTELEKQYFSFPGELLMRMLKMLILPLITSSLMSGLATMDSKACGKMGVITITYYLWTTFMAVTVGIILVVSIHPGAAAQKDNYSVGKVVLSSADALLDLIRNMFPSNLIEASFQQYRTVLVPVVKSPGFPKIPGKSLSFIYFAPDDENPEIHRPVFLELTPSPEMTYRTLPGTSNEMNVLGIVIFSATIGLLLGKMGERGTPLVNVCQCLNEAVMKIVSMAVWYFPFGIVFLIAGKILEMEDPSVIGQKLGLYAITVVSGLVIHGLVLLPLLFVLITKKNPFAFIQGILQALLIALATSSRYANV
;
A
#
# COMPACT_ATOMS: atom_id res chain seq x y z
N LEU A 1 -51.27 13.05 -4.80
CA LEU A 1 -49.95 13.08 -4.12
C LEU A 1 -49.56 11.75 -3.42
N SER A 2 -50.50 11.00 -2.83
CA SER A 2 -50.19 9.78 -2.06
C SER A 2 -49.65 8.60 -2.89
N THR A 3 -50.16 8.38 -4.11
CA THR A 3 -49.80 7.21 -4.94
C THR A 3 -48.41 7.29 -5.56
N THR A 4 -47.95 8.49 -5.94
CA THR A 4 -46.58 8.73 -6.43
C THR A 4 -45.56 8.63 -5.30
N PHE A 5 -45.86 9.19 -4.13
CA PHE A 5 -45.00 9.07 -2.94
C PHE A 5 -44.82 7.62 -2.50
N LEU A 6 -45.90 6.83 -2.43
CA LEU A 6 -45.82 5.41 -2.07
C LEU A 6 -45.01 4.59 -3.09
N ARG A 7 -45.13 4.92 -4.39
CA ARG A 7 -44.38 4.26 -5.46
C ARG A 7 -42.88 4.59 -5.39
N VAL A 8 -42.56 5.86 -5.14
CA VAL A 8 -41.18 6.31 -4.91
C VAL A 8 -40.61 5.66 -3.65
N TRP A 9 -41.36 5.62 -2.55
CA TRP A 9 -40.93 4.98 -1.30
C TRP A 9 -40.63 3.49 -1.46
N LYS A 10 -41.53 2.74 -2.13
CA LYS A 10 -41.30 1.32 -2.44
C LYS A 10 -40.09 1.12 -3.36
N TRP A 11 -39.87 2.02 -4.31
CA TRP A 11 -38.70 1.98 -5.18
C TRP A 11 -37.40 2.29 -4.42
N VAL A 12 -37.41 3.29 -3.54
CA VAL A 12 -36.28 3.64 -2.66
C VAL A 12 -35.96 2.48 -1.72
N GLN A 13 -36.97 1.86 -1.12
CA GLN A 13 -36.79 0.69 -0.25
C GLN A 13 -36.19 -0.50 -1.01
N ALA A 14 -36.70 -0.79 -2.21
CA ALA A 14 -36.15 -1.85 -3.06
C ALA A 14 -34.71 -1.55 -3.51
N PHE A 15 -34.40 -0.29 -3.80
CA PHE A 15 -33.05 0.16 -4.15
C PHE A 15 -32.09 0.02 -2.97
N TRP A 16 -32.49 0.43 -1.75
CA TRP A 16 -31.67 0.33 -0.56
C TRP A 16 -31.44 -1.12 -0.12
N CYS A 17 -32.43 -2.00 -0.28
CA CYS A 17 -32.24 -3.43 -0.03
C CYS A 17 -31.21 -4.06 -0.99
N LYS A 18 -31.09 -3.54 -2.22
CA LYS A 18 -30.18 -4.10 -3.23
C LYS A 18 -28.79 -3.48 -3.23
N ASN A 19 -28.70 -2.16 -3.03
CA ASN A 19 -27.47 -1.38 -3.17
C ASN A 19 -27.10 -0.59 -1.89
N GLY A 20 -27.78 -0.82 -0.77
CA GLY A 20 -27.69 0.02 0.43
C GLY A 20 -26.28 0.22 0.96
N LEU A 21 -25.46 -0.83 0.92
CA LEU A 21 -24.07 -0.76 1.39
C LEU A 21 -23.20 0.12 0.47
N LEU A 22 -23.30 -0.06 -0.84
CA LEU A 22 -22.60 0.76 -1.83
C LEU A 22 -23.00 2.24 -1.71
N THR A 23 -24.29 2.51 -1.60
CA THR A 23 -24.81 3.89 -1.50
C THR A 23 -24.37 4.54 -0.20
N LEU A 24 -24.36 3.78 0.89
CA LEU A 24 -23.94 4.27 2.19
C LEU A 24 -22.42 4.52 2.23
N SER A 25 -21.60 3.69 1.57
CA SER A 25 -20.16 3.98 1.37
C SER A 25 -19.90 5.23 0.51
N MET A 26 -20.66 5.44 -0.57
CA MET A 26 -20.53 6.67 -1.38
C MET A 26 -20.89 7.93 -0.58
N LEU A 27 -21.96 7.86 0.22
CA LEU A 27 -22.33 8.94 1.13
C LEU A 27 -21.24 9.19 2.17
N SER A 28 -20.67 8.14 2.75
CA SER A 28 -19.56 8.24 3.70
C SER A 28 -18.33 8.96 3.14
N VAL A 29 -17.98 8.69 1.88
CA VAL A 29 -16.89 9.41 1.20
C VAL A 29 -17.21 10.90 1.09
N ALA A 30 -18.40 11.25 0.62
CA ALA A 30 -18.82 12.64 0.47
C ALA A 30 -18.85 13.38 1.83
N THR A 31 -19.41 12.75 2.86
CA THR A 31 -19.46 13.32 4.22
C THR A 31 -18.07 13.41 4.85
N GLY A 32 -17.19 12.44 4.62
CA GLY A 32 -15.81 12.47 5.10
C GLY A 32 -15.01 13.62 4.47
N CYS A 33 -15.15 13.83 3.17
CA CYS A 33 -14.55 14.98 2.49
C CYS A 33 -15.07 16.31 3.06
N LEU A 34 -16.39 16.47 3.17
CA LEU A 34 -17.02 17.68 3.69
C LEU A 34 -16.56 17.97 5.13
N LEU A 35 -16.60 16.95 5.99
CA LEU A 35 -16.19 17.06 7.39
C LEU A 35 -14.70 17.37 7.53
N GLY A 36 -13.84 16.74 6.72
CA GLY A 36 -12.40 17.01 6.72
C GLY A 36 -12.05 18.46 6.37
N PHE A 37 -12.68 19.03 5.33
CA PHE A 37 -12.49 20.44 4.99
C PHE A 37 -13.05 21.40 6.04
N LEU A 38 -14.19 21.06 6.66
CA LEU A 38 -14.77 21.87 7.73
C LEU A 38 -13.89 21.88 8.98
N LEU A 39 -13.41 20.72 9.41
CA LEU A 39 -12.54 20.58 10.58
C LEU A 39 -11.17 21.24 10.36
N ARG A 40 -10.68 21.28 9.11
CA ARG A 40 -9.46 22.00 8.77
C ARG A 40 -9.59 23.50 9.07
N ALA A 41 -10.76 24.09 8.81
CA ALA A 41 -11.00 25.50 9.07
C ALA A 41 -11.05 25.85 10.58
N LEU A 42 -11.13 24.84 11.45
CA LEU A 42 -11.20 25.00 12.90
C LEU A 42 -9.83 24.89 13.60
N GLU A 43 -8.73 24.71 12.86
CA GLU A 43 -7.35 24.66 13.37
C GLU A 43 -7.18 23.79 14.63
N LEU A 44 -7.61 22.53 14.55
CA LEU A 44 -7.51 21.55 15.64
C LEU A 44 -6.06 21.29 16.07
N THR A 45 -5.88 20.98 17.36
CA THR A 45 -4.59 20.50 17.89
C THR A 45 -4.25 19.09 17.39
N GLU A 46 -2.96 18.73 17.38
CA GLU A 46 -2.51 17.40 16.91
C GLU A 46 -3.14 16.24 17.70
N LEU A 47 -3.36 16.42 19.00
CA LEU A 47 -4.00 15.41 19.86
C LEU A 47 -5.48 15.22 19.47
N GLU A 48 -6.20 16.31 19.17
CA GLU A 48 -7.59 16.23 18.71
C GLU A 48 -7.70 15.55 17.33
N LYS A 49 -6.76 15.84 16.41
CA LYS A 49 -6.68 15.16 15.10
C LYS A 49 -6.48 13.65 15.28
N GLN A 50 -5.63 13.24 16.21
CA GLN A 50 -5.39 11.82 16.50
C GLN A 50 -6.64 11.14 17.05
N TYR A 51 -7.34 11.75 18.01
CA TYR A 51 -8.57 11.18 18.55
C TYR A 51 -9.72 11.15 17.55
N PHE A 52 -9.81 12.18 16.71
CA PHE A 52 -10.81 12.24 15.65
C PHE A 52 -10.59 11.14 14.59
N SER A 53 -9.34 10.84 14.21
CA SER A 53 -9.02 9.83 13.20
C SER A 53 -9.08 8.38 13.72
N PHE A 54 -9.23 8.17 15.03
CA PHE A 54 -9.23 6.85 15.67
C PHE A 54 -10.23 5.83 15.08
N PRO A 55 -11.49 6.17 14.76
CA PRO A 55 -12.40 5.21 14.14
C PRO A 55 -11.92 4.72 12.76
N GLY A 56 -11.24 5.59 12.01
CA GLY A 56 -10.60 5.26 10.73
C GLY A 56 -9.35 4.40 10.91
N GLU A 57 -8.57 4.64 11.96
CA GLU A 57 -7.45 3.79 12.34
C GLU A 57 -7.92 2.37 12.71
N LEU A 58 -9.00 2.25 13.49
CA LEU A 58 -9.59 0.97 13.86
C LEU A 58 -10.02 0.17 12.62
N LEU A 59 -10.59 0.84 11.61
CA LEU A 59 -10.92 0.21 10.33
C LEU A 59 -9.67 -0.40 9.67
N MET A 60 -8.59 0.37 9.59
CA MET A 60 -7.33 -0.12 8.99
C MET A 60 -6.74 -1.29 9.76
N ARG A 61 -6.85 -1.30 11.10
CA ARG A 61 -6.40 -2.42 11.94
C ARG A 61 -7.25 -3.67 11.69
N MET A 62 -8.58 -3.54 11.61
CA MET A 62 -9.49 -4.65 11.29
C MET A 62 -9.17 -5.25 9.92
N LEU A 63 -8.98 -4.42 8.89
CA LEU A 63 -8.65 -4.92 7.55
C LEU A 63 -7.29 -5.62 7.53
N LYS A 64 -6.25 -5.02 8.14
CA LYS A 64 -4.90 -5.62 8.20
C LYS A 64 -4.88 -6.97 8.92
N MET A 65 -5.68 -7.13 9.97
CA MET A 65 -5.80 -8.39 10.71
C MET A 65 -6.31 -9.54 9.83
N LEU A 66 -7.18 -9.24 8.86
CA LEU A 66 -7.81 -10.27 8.01
C LEU A 66 -6.92 -10.74 6.86
N ILE A 67 -5.91 -9.95 6.47
CA ILE A 67 -5.07 -10.23 5.30
C ILE A 67 -4.33 -11.56 5.44
N LEU A 68 -3.64 -11.79 6.55
CA LEU A 68 -2.83 -13.00 6.77
C LEU A 68 -3.65 -14.30 6.70
N PRO A 69 -4.71 -14.48 7.52
CA PRO A 69 -5.50 -15.71 7.49
C PRO A 69 -6.26 -15.86 6.16
N LEU A 70 -6.70 -14.76 5.53
CA LEU A 70 -7.39 -14.82 4.25
C LEU A 70 -6.46 -15.28 3.13
N ILE A 71 -5.29 -14.65 2.96
CA ILE A 71 -4.34 -15.01 1.89
C ILE A 71 -3.87 -16.46 2.03
N THR A 72 -3.50 -16.87 3.24
CA THR A 72 -3.01 -18.24 3.47
C THR A 72 -4.09 -19.29 3.19
N SER A 73 -5.28 -19.14 3.78
CA SER A 73 -6.37 -20.11 3.62
C SER A 73 -6.98 -20.13 2.22
N SER A 74 -7.19 -18.97 1.60
CA SER A 74 -7.78 -18.84 0.25
C SER A 74 -6.85 -19.36 -0.84
N LEU A 75 -5.56 -19.05 -0.80
CA LEU A 75 -4.60 -19.55 -1.80
C LEU A 75 -4.35 -21.05 -1.65
N MET A 76 -4.19 -21.54 -0.41
CA MET A 76 -3.97 -22.96 -0.16
C MET A 76 -5.16 -23.79 -0.65
N SER A 77 -6.39 -23.42 -0.27
CA SER A 77 -7.60 -24.14 -0.70
C SER A 77 -7.91 -23.94 -2.18
N GLY A 78 -7.76 -22.71 -2.69
CA GLY A 78 -8.03 -22.37 -4.09
C GLY A 78 -7.14 -23.17 -5.04
N LEU A 79 -5.83 -23.23 -4.79
CA LEU A 79 -4.90 -23.93 -5.66
C LEU A 79 -4.90 -25.46 -5.46
N ALA A 80 -5.30 -25.95 -4.28
CA ALA A 80 -5.41 -27.38 -4.04
C ALA A 80 -6.57 -28.04 -4.80
N THR A 81 -7.64 -27.28 -5.07
CA THR A 81 -8.81 -27.78 -5.83
C THR A 81 -8.63 -27.71 -7.34
N MET A 82 -7.56 -27.07 -7.83
CA MET A 82 -7.30 -26.89 -9.24
C MET A 82 -6.37 -27.97 -9.81
N ASP A 83 -6.70 -28.48 -11.00
CA ASP A 83 -5.79 -29.35 -11.73
C ASP A 83 -4.46 -28.67 -12.00
N SER A 84 -3.34 -29.34 -11.74
CA SER A 84 -2.00 -28.77 -11.91
C SER A 84 -1.72 -28.21 -13.32
N LYS A 85 -2.24 -28.86 -14.38
CA LYS A 85 -2.14 -28.37 -15.77
C LYS A 85 -2.98 -27.11 -15.98
N ALA A 86 -4.20 -27.07 -15.43
CA ALA A 86 -5.07 -25.90 -15.52
C ALA A 86 -4.49 -24.73 -14.73
N CYS A 87 -3.94 -24.97 -13.55
CA CYS A 87 -3.24 -23.96 -12.76
C CYS A 87 -2.04 -23.37 -13.52
N GLY A 88 -1.21 -24.21 -14.15
CA GLY A 88 -0.07 -23.73 -14.94
C GLY A 88 -0.52 -22.81 -16.08
N LYS A 89 -1.54 -23.22 -16.85
CA LYS A 89 -2.10 -22.40 -17.94
C LYS A 89 -2.72 -21.09 -17.44
N MET A 90 -3.52 -21.16 -16.37
CA MET A 90 -4.15 -19.97 -15.77
C MET A 90 -3.10 -19.01 -15.19
N GLY A 91 -2.04 -19.55 -14.58
CA GLY A 91 -0.92 -18.78 -14.06
C GLY A 91 -0.18 -18.01 -15.16
N VAL A 92 0.18 -18.68 -16.26
CA VAL A 92 0.85 -18.03 -17.40
C VAL A 92 -0.03 -16.92 -18.00
N ILE A 93 -1.32 -17.19 -18.23
CA ILE A 93 -2.26 -16.17 -18.75
C ILE A 93 -2.32 -14.96 -17.80
N THR A 94 -2.38 -15.21 -16.49
CA THR A 94 -2.45 -14.15 -15.47
C THR A 94 -1.16 -13.32 -15.44
N ILE A 95 0.01 -13.96 -15.45
CA ILE A 95 1.31 -13.27 -15.47
C ILE A 95 1.45 -12.44 -16.75
N THR A 96 1.15 -13.00 -17.91
CA THR A 96 1.20 -12.27 -19.19
C THR A 96 0.24 -11.08 -19.19
N TYR A 97 -0.98 -11.25 -18.65
CA TYR A 97 -1.94 -10.16 -18.50
C TYR A 97 -1.43 -9.03 -17.60
N TYR A 98 -0.84 -9.34 -16.45
CA TYR A 98 -0.28 -8.34 -15.54
C TYR A 98 0.93 -7.61 -16.13
N LEU A 99 1.83 -8.33 -16.79
CA LEU A 99 2.97 -7.71 -17.47
C LEU A 99 2.51 -6.79 -18.60
N TRP A 100 1.54 -7.22 -19.40
CA TRP A 100 1.01 -6.43 -20.53
C TRP A 100 0.31 -5.16 -20.06
N THR A 101 -0.58 -5.27 -19.07
CA THR A 101 -1.29 -4.11 -18.52
C THR A 101 -0.36 -3.12 -17.84
N THR A 102 0.66 -3.60 -17.11
CA THR A 102 1.70 -2.75 -16.51
C THR A 102 2.52 -2.03 -17.58
N PHE A 103 2.92 -2.74 -18.64
CA PHE A 103 3.62 -2.14 -19.76
C PHE A 103 2.79 -1.01 -20.39
N MET A 104 1.52 -1.26 -20.70
CA MET A 104 0.60 -0.23 -21.22
C MET A 104 0.47 0.97 -20.27
N ALA A 105 0.36 0.74 -18.96
CA ALA A 105 0.26 1.81 -17.96
C ALA A 105 1.53 2.69 -17.93
N VAL A 106 2.70 2.07 -17.94
CA VAL A 106 4.00 2.77 -17.96
C VAL A 106 4.16 3.58 -19.24
N THR A 107 3.82 3.02 -20.40
CA THR A 107 3.88 3.75 -21.68
C THR A 107 3.01 5.01 -21.65
N VAL A 108 1.78 4.91 -21.14
CA VAL A 108 0.87 6.05 -21.03
C VAL A 108 1.39 7.09 -20.03
N GLY A 109 1.92 6.64 -18.90
CA GLY A 109 2.54 7.52 -17.90
C GLY A 109 3.71 8.30 -18.48
N ILE A 110 4.60 7.64 -19.23
CA ILE A 110 5.74 8.30 -19.88
C ILE A 110 5.25 9.30 -20.93
N ILE A 111 4.30 8.92 -21.79
CA ILE A 111 3.75 9.84 -22.81
C ILE A 111 3.14 11.08 -22.16
N LEU A 112 2.36 10.93 -21.09
CA LEU A 112 1.73 12.05 -20.39
C LEU A 112 2.77 12.96 -19.71
N VAL A 113 3.73 12.38 -19.00
CA VAL A 113 4.79 13.14 -18.32
C VAL A 113 5.66 13.90 -19.32
N VAL A 114 6.03 13.29 -20.44
CA VAL A 114 6.80 13.93 -21.51
C VAL A 114 5.95 14.94 -22.30
N SER A 115 4.63 14.83 -22.32
CA SER A 115 3.78 15.84 -22.98
C SER A 115 3.57 17.06 -22.10
N ILE A 116 3.29 16.85 -20.81
CA ILE A 116 2.90 17.91 -19.87
C ILE A 116 4.12 18.58 -19.20
N HIS A 117 5.26 17.86 -19.10
CA HIS A 117 6.47 18.31 -18.40
C HIS A 117 6.18 18.89 -17.00
N PRO A 118 5.54 18.13 -16.09
CA PRO A 118 5.25 18.61 -14.75
C PRO A 118 6.53 18.88 -13.97
N GLY A 119 6.67 20.07 -13.39
CA GLY A 119 7.79 20.41 -12.49
C GLY A 119 8.81 21.42 -13.04
N ALA A 120 8.68 21.90 -14.28
CA ALA A 120 9.52 22.99 -14.79
C ALA A 120 9.44 24.28 -13.92
N ALA A 121 8.33 24.46 -13.18
CA ALA A 121 8.14 25.56 -12.23
C ALA A 121 8.69 25.30 -10.80
N ALA A 122 9.01 24.04 -10.46
CA ALA A 122 9.39 23.61 -9.10
C ALA A 122 10.91 23.58 -8.87
N GLN A 123 11.72 23.87 -9.89
CA GLN A 123 13.18 23.70 -9.89
C GLN A 123 13.95 24.88 -9.24
N LYS A 124 13.42 25.48 -8.16
CA LYS A 124 14.08 26.60 -7.47
C LYS A 124 14.44 26.40 -6.00
N ASP A 125 14.11 25.26 -5.39
CA ASP A 125 14.51 24.98 -4.00
C ASP A 125 15.62 23.92 -3.96
N ASN A 126 16.71 24.24 -3.24
CA ASN A 126 17.87 23.38 -3.00
C ASN A 126 17.41 22.01 -2.47
N TYR A 127 17.46 20.99 -3.34
CA TYR A 127 17.17 19.62 -2.96
C TYR A 127 18.26 19.18 -1.97
N SER A 128 17.88 18.92 -0.71
CA SER A 128 18.77 18.36 0.29
C SER A 128 19.29 17.00 -0.19
N VAL A 129 20.50 17.01 -0.76
CA VAL A 129 21.27 15.84 -1.18
C VAL A 129 21.66 15.07 0.09
N GLY A 130 20.77 14.20 0.57
CA GLY A 130 21.00 13.46 1.81
C GLY A 130 20.36 12.08 1.89
N LYS A 131 19.47 11.70 0.97
CA LYS A 131 18.96 10.33 0.88
C LYS A 131 19.71 9.60 -0.23
N VAL A 132 20.73 8.84 0.13
CA VAL A 132 21.36 7.90 -0.79
C VAL A 132 20.29 6.91 -1.23
N VAL A 133 19.97 6.94 -2.52
CA VAL A 133 18.97 6.08 -3.12
C VAL A 133 19.55 4.68 -3.19
N LEU A 134 18.80 3.69 -2.67
CA LEU A 134 19.17 2.28 -2.78
C LEU A 134 19.41 1.94 -4.25
N SER A 135 20.42 1.13 -4.54
CA SER A 135 20.63 0.68 -5.92
C SER A 135 19.41 -0.12 -6.39
N SER A 136 19.02 0.05 -7.65
CA SER A 136 17.95 -0.78 -8.26
C SER A 136 18.27 -2.28 -8.18
N ALA A 137 19.56 -2.63 -8.18
CA ALA A 137 20.00 -4.01 -7.98
C ALA A 137 19.69 -4.51 -6.57
N ASP A 138 19.94 -3.70 -5.53
CA ASP A 138 19.63 -4.07 -4.14
C ASP A 138 18.12 -4.26 -3.95
N ALA A 139 17.30 -3.41 -4.57
CA ALA A 139 15.84 -3.54 -4.53
C ALA A 139 15.35 -4.85 -5.20
N LEU A 140 15.96 -5.24 -6.32
CA LEU A 140 15.64 -6.50 -7.00
C LEU A 140 16.10 -7.71 -6.17
N LEU A 141 17.28 -7.64 -5.55
CA LEU A 141 17.77 -8.69 -4.65
C LEU A 141 16.87 -8.82 -3.42
N ASP A 142 16.40 -7.71 -2.85
CA ASP A 142 15.45 -7.70 -1.74
C ASP A 142 14.10 -8.30 -2.14
N LEU A 143 13.62 -8.06 -3.36
CA LEU A 143 12.42 -8.72 -3.87
C LEU A 143 12.58 -10.24 -3.88
N ILE A 144 13.70 -10.76 -4.40
CA ILE A 144 13.98 -12.20 -4.45
C ILE A 144 14.14 -12.78 -3.04
N ARG A 145 14.84 -12.10 -2.14
CA ARG A 145 14.97 -12.53 -0.74
C ARG A 145 13.60 -12.61 -0.05
N ASN A 146 12.71 -11.66 -0.33
CA ASN A 146 11.36 -11.68 0.21
C ASN A 146 10.45 -12.76 -0.43
N MET A 147 10.76 -13.25 -1.64
CA MET A 147 10.03 -14.39 -2.23
C MET A 147 10.25 -15.68 -1.43
N PHE A 148 11.41 -15.84 -0.80
CA PHE A 148 11.80 -17.02 -0.03
C PHE A 148 12.23 -16.60 1.39
N PRO A 149 11.27 -16.30 2.29
CA PRO A 149 11.60 -15.86 3.64
C PRO A 149 12.34 -16.94 4.42
N SER A 150 13.29 -16.53 5.28
CA SER A 150 14.02 -17.41 6.19
C SER A 150 13.12 -18.13 7.18
N ASN A 151 12.01 -17.47 7.58
CA ASN A 151 11.03 -18.01 8.52
C ASN A 151 9.62 -17.49 8.16
N LEU A 152 8.65 -18.40 8.08
CA LEU A 152 7.27 -18.06 7.72
C LEU A 152 6.52 -17.31 8.83
N ILE A 153 6.80 -17.62 10.08
CA ILE A 153 6.22 -16.92 11.24
C ILE A 153 6.76 -15.50 11.27
N GLU A 154 8.07 -15.32 11.10
CA GLU A 154 8.70 -13.99 11.00
C GLU A 154 8.14 -13.19 9.82
N ALA A 155 7.94 -13.83 8.66
CA ALA A 155 7.34 -13.22 7.48
C ALA A 155 5.94 -12.63 7.71
N SER A 156 5.22 -13.07 8.74
CA SER A 156 3.90 -12.54 9.08
C SER A 156 3.93 -11.13 9.70
N PHE A 157 5.07 -10.68 10.21
CA PHE A 157 5.21 -9.35 10.81
C PHE A 157 6.50 -8.61 10.43
N GLN A 158 7.41 -9.25 9.68
CA GLN A 158 8.66 -8.65 9.20
C GLN A 158 8.93 -8.99 7.72
N GLN A 159 9.59 -8.06 7.03
CA GLN A 159 10.12 -8.26 5.68
C GLN A 159 11.58 -7.81 5.60
N TYR A 160 12.35 -8.47 4.73
CA TYR A 160 13.76 -8.18 4.50
C TYR A 160 13.91 -6.85 3.76
N ARG A 161 14.82 -6.00 4.23
CA ARG A 161 15.16 -4.72 3.60
C ARG A 161 16.64 -4.41 3.78
N THR A 162 17.34 -4.19 2.69
CA THR A 162 18.74 -3.76 2.71
C THR A 162 18.84 -2.34 3.27
N VAL A 163 19.70 -2.16 4.26
CA VAL A 163 19.99 -0.84 4.88
C VAL A 163 21.39 -0.39 4.46
N LEU A 164 21.49 0.83 3.97
CA LEU A 164 22.77 1.46 3.64
C LEU A 164 23.35 2.09 4.91
N VAL A 165 24.50 1.60 5.36
CA VAL A 165 25.23 2.19 6.48
C VAL A 165 26.47 2.92 5.95
N PRO A 166 26.63 4.22 6.27
CA PRO A 166 27.82 4.96 5.89
C PRO A 166 29.01 4.46 6.71
N VAL A 167 30.04 3.98 6.02
CA VAL A 167 31.32 3.59 6.61
C VAL A 167 32.35 4.65 6.24
N VAL A 168 32.75 5.41 7.26
CA VAL A 168 33.82 6.40 7.14
C VAL A 168 35.13 5.66 6.91
N LYS A 169 35.77 5.84 5.76
CA LYS A 169 37.16 5.43 5.61
C LYS A 169 37.99 6.38 6.46
N SER A 170 38.49 5.90 7.60
CA SER A 170 39.60 6.58 8.25
C SER A 170 40.77 6.54 7.28
N PRO A 171 41.36 7.69 6.88
CA PRO A 171 42.67 7.64 6.27
C PRO A 171 43.57 6.92 7.28
N GLY A 172 44.33 5.92 6.82
CA GLY A 172 45.22 5.17 7.68
C GLY A 172 46.14 6.15 8.39
N PHE A 173 45.93 6.36 9.69
CA PHE A 173 46.78 7.26 10.45
C PHE A 173 48.18 6.65 10.50
N PRO A 174 49.25 7.36 10.11
CA PRO A 174 50.59 6.89 10.37
C PRO A 174 50.73 6.70 11.88
N LYS A 175 51.17 5.51 12.32
CA LYS A 175 51.53 5.26 13.72
C LYS A 175 52.78 6.11 14.03
N ILE A 176 52.58 7.36 14.46
CA ILE A 176 53.67 8.20 14.97
C ILE A 176 53.91 7.79 16.42
N PRO A 177 55.10 7.26 16.79
CA PRO A 177 55.39 6.90 18.17
C PRO A 177 55.44 8.19 19.03
N GLY A 178 54.69 8.24 20.13
CA GLY A 178 54.85 9.26 21.17
C GLY A 178 53.90 10.46 21.17
N LYS A 179 52.82 10.48 20.37
CA LYS A 179 51.72 11.45 20.55
C LYS A 179 50.38 10.72 20.73
N SER A 180 49.70 10.98 21.84
CA SER A 180 48.34 10.49 22.09
C SER A 180 47.35 11.15 21.15
N LEU A 181 46.53 10.33 20.51
CA LEU A 181 45.46 10.75 19.60
C LEU A 181 44.34 11.45 20.39
N SER A 182 43.85 12.57 19.85
CA SER A 182 42.69 13.29 20.35
C SER A 182 41.41 12.49 20.10
N PHE A 183 40.74 12.08 21.17
CA PHE A 183 39.42 11.45 21.13
C PHE A 183 38.34 12.52 20.92
N ILE A 184 37.32 12.22 20.11
CA ILE A 184 36.07 12.97 20.11
C ILE A 184 35.29 12.50 21.34
N TYR A 185 35.15 13.39 22.33
CA TYR A 185 34.32 13.17 23.52
C TYR A 185 32.90 13.64 23.23
N PHE A 186 31.92 12.76 23.37
CA PHE A 186 30.52 13.16 23.43
C PHE A 186 30.24 13.60 24.87
N ALA A 187 30.10 14.91 25.10
CA ALA A 187 29.67 15.42 26.40
C ALA A 187 28.14 15.25 26.52
N PRO A 188 27.62 14.56 27.54
CA PRO A 188 26.21 14.62 27.85
C PRO A 188 25.87 16.00 28.43
N ASP A 189 24.74 16.56 27.99
CA ASP A 189 24.16 17.78 28.56
C ASP A 189 23.38 17.42 29.84
N ASP A 190 23.57 18.17 30.93
CA ASP A 190 23.02 17.84 32.27
C ASP A 190 21.47 17.95 32.33
N GLU A 191 20.81 18.47 31.29
CA GLU A 191 19.35 18.64 31.26
C GLU A 191 18.59 17.68 30.30
N ASN A 192 19.25 16.98 29.36
CA ASN A 192 18.54 16.04 28.48
C ASN A 192 19.44 14.97 27.80
N PRO A 193 19.44 13.71 28.29
CA PRO A 193 20.32 12.65 27.77
C PRO A 193 19.95 12.06 26.40
N GLU A 194 18.83 12.44 25.77
CA GLU A 194 18.34 11.76 24.54
C GLU A 194 18.55 12.54 23.22
N ILE A 195 19.08 13.77 23.23
CA ILE A 195 19.28 14.55 21.98
C ILE A 195 20.76 14.85 21.77
N HIS A 196 21.43 13.97 21.02
CA HIS A 196 22.74 14.25 20.47
C HIS A 196 22.58 15.29 19.35
N ARG A 197 22.78 16.59 19.65
CA ARG A 197 22.97 17.58 18.57
C ARG A 197 24.34 17.33 17.92
N PRO A 198 24.41 16.99 16.62
CA PRO A 198 25.69 16.87 15.95
C PRO A 198 26.30 18.27 15.81
N VAL A 199 27.33 18.57 16.61
CA VAL A 199 28.23 19.69 16.34
C VAL A 199 29.12 19.26 15.18
N PHE A 200 28.86 19.81 14.00
CA PHE A 200 29.69 19.59 12.82
C PHE A 200 30.98 20.39 12.96
N LEU A 201 32.04 19.74 13.43
CA LEU A 201 33.40 20.20 13.11
C LEU A 201 33.60 19.93 11.62
N GLU A 202 33.70 20.99 10.81
CA GLU A 202 34.12 20.89 9.41
C GLU A 202 35.55 20.34 9.34
N LEU A 203 35.68 19.02 9.38
CA LEU A 203 36.92 18.33 9.03
C LEU A 203 37.21 18.67 7.58
N THR A 204 38.17 19.57 7.37
CA THR A 204 38.72 19.89 6.05
C THR A 204 39.99 19.04 5.88
N PRO A 205 40.04 18.08 4.94
CA PRO A 205 39.00 17.64 3.99
C PRO A 205 37.99 16.64 4.59
N SER A 206 36.77 16.63 4.03
CA SER A 206 35.69 15.71 4.40
C SER A 206 36.14 14.25 4.27
N PRO A 207 35.88 13.39 5.27
CA PRO A 207 36.33 12.00 5.21
C PRO A 207 35.64 11.26 4.05
N GLU A 208 36.39 10.42 3.34
CA GLU A 208 35.86 9.61 2.25
C GLU A 208 34.81 8.63 2.81
N MET A 209 33.53 8.86 2.50
CA MET A 209 32.44 7.98 2.93
C MET A 209 32.24 6.87 1.90
N THR A 210 32.33 5.62 2.34
CA THR A 210 31.90 4.46 1.53
C THR A 210 30.64 3.87 2.14
N TYR A 211 29.66 3.52 1.31
CA TYR A 211 28.43 2.88 1.79
C TYR A 211 28.59 1.37 1.74
N ARG A 212 28.21 0.70 2.83
CA ARG A 212 28.06 -0.77 2.85
C ARG A 212 26.59 -1.11 2.99
N THR A 213 26.15 -2.10 2.23
CA THR A 213 24.82 -2.70 2.36
C THR A 213 24.85 -3.71 3.49
N LEU A 214 23.94 -3.58 4.45
CA LEU A 214 23.75 -4.53 5.53
C LEU A 214 22.36 -5.16 5.47
N PRO A 215 22.22 -6.43 5.89
CA PRO A 215 20.90 -7.04 6.07
C PRO A 215 20.13 -6.26 7.13
N GLY A 216 18.89 -5.89 6.82
CA GLY A 216 17.96 -5.28 7.77
C GLY A 216 16.56 -5.86 7.61
N THR A 217 15.70 -5.55 8.58
CA THR A 217 14.29 -5.93 8.56
C THR A 217 13.42 -4.69 8.72
N SER A 218 12.20 -4.75 8.21
CA SER A 218 11.15 -3.76 8.49
C SER A 218 9.93 -4.46 9.06
N ASN A 219 9.21 -3.79 9.96
CA ASN A 219 8.05 -4.31 10.69
C ASN A 219 6.77 -4.39 9.82
N GLU A 220 6.93 -4.66 8.54
CA GLU A 220 5.82 -4.87 7.61
C GLU A 220 5.73 -6.35 7.27
N MET A 221 4.50 -6.84 7.12
CA MET A 221 4.26 -8.23 6.73
C MET A 221 4.80 -8.50 5.32
N ASN A 222 5.62 -9.54 5.17
CA ASN A 222 6.08 -10.02 3.87
C ASN A 222 4.97 -10.81 3.15
N VAL A 223 4.02 -10.06 2.56
CA VAL A 223 2.89 -10.63 1.82
C VAL A 223 3.36 -11.50 0.65
N LEU A 224 4.43 -11.10 -0.06
CA LEU A 224 4.95 -11.82 -1.21
C LEU A 224 5.42 -13.23 -0.84
N GLY A 225 6.21 -13.35 0.22
CA GLY A 225 6.70 -14.65 0.72
C GLY A 225 5.55 -15.54 1.17
N ILE A 226 4.56 -14.98 1.87
CA ILE A 226 3.36 -15.71 2.31
C ILE A 226 2.56 -16.23 1.12
N VAL A 227 2.36 -15.42 0.08
CA VAL A 227 1.64 -15.80 -1.15
C VAL A 227 2.36 -16.97 -1.84
N ILE A 228 3.67 -16.87 -2.04
CA ILE A 228 4.47 -17.89 -2.75
C ILE A 228 4.47 -19.20 -1.96
N PHE A 229 4.66 -19.14 -0.65
CA PHE A 229 4.60 -20.30 0.23
C PHE A 229 3.21 -20.96 0.18
N SER A 230 2.15 -20.18 0.39
CA SER A 230 0.77 -20.67 0.43
C SER A 230 0.36 -21.29 -0.91
N ALA A 231 0.77 -20.68 -2.01
CA ALA A 231 0.52 -21.19 -3.35
C ALA A 231 1.25 -22.51 -3.62
N THR A 232 2.52 -22.61 -3.20
CA THR A 232 3.31 -23.84 -3.35
C THR A 232 2.70 -24.97 -2.53
N ILE A 233 2.32 -24.72 -1.27
CA ILE A 233 1.66 -25.71 -0.42
C ILE A 233 0.30 -26.11 -0.99
N GLY A 234 -0.52 -25.15 -1.44
CA GLY A 234 -1.81 -25.45 -2.07
C GLY A 234 -1.66 -26.41 -3.25
N LEU A 235 -0.71 -26.15 -4.15
CA LEU A 235 -0.43 -27.02 -5.29
C LEU A 235 0.09 -28.40 -4.90
N LEU A 236 0.93 -28.49 -3.86
CA LEU A 236 1.43 -29.76 -3.35
C LEU A 236 0.31 -30.58 -2.70
N LEU A 237 -0.59 -29.95 -1.93
CA LEU A 237 -1.75 -30.61 -1.32
C LEU A 237 -2.72 -31.15 -2.37
N GLY A 238 -2.98 -30.40 -3.44
CA GLY A 238 -3.77 -30.90 -4.57
C GLY A 238 -3.15 -32.13 -5.24
N LYS A 239 -1.81 -32.18 -5.34
CA LYS A 239 -1.09 -33.34 -5.87
C LYS A 239 -1.08 -34.56 -4.94
N MET A 240 -1.27 -34.36 -3.64
CA MET A 240 -1.32 -35.45 -2.65
C MET A 240 -2.65 -36.23 -2.68
N GLY A 241 -3.63 -35.78 -3.46
CA GLY A 241 -4.94 -36.43 -3.57
C GLY A 241 -5.61 -36.55 -2.21
N GLU A 242 -6.12 -37.75 -1.88
CA GLU A 242 -6.84 -38.03 -0.64
C GLU A 242 -6.04 -37.71 0.64
N ARG A 243 -4.70 -37.82 0.58
CA ARG A 243 -3.85 -37.48 1.73
C ARG A 243 -3.81 -35.98 2.03
N GLY A 244 -4.02 -35.13 1.02
CA GLY A 244 -4.06 -33.68 1.17
C GLY A 244 -5.42 -33.16 1.63
N THR A 245 -6.50 -33.90 1.36
CA THR A 245 -7.89 -33.50 1.62
C THR A 245 -8.14 -33.00 3.05
N PRO A 246 -7.65 -33.64 4.13
CA PRO A 246 -7.89 -33.15 5.48
C PRO A 246 -7.38 -31.72 5.69
N LEU A 247 -6.19 -31.39 5.16
CA LEU A 247 -5.61 -30.05 5.32
C LEU A 247 -6.29 -29.02 4.42
N VAL A 248 -6.71 -29.42 3.20
CA VAL A 248 -7.50 -28.56 2.32
C VAL A 248 -8.83 -28.19 2.97
N ASN A 249 -9.51 -29.16 3.61
CA ASN A 249 -10.77 -28.91 4.33
C ASN A 249 -10.57 -27.93 5.50
N VAL A 250 -9.46 -28.03 6.24
CA VAL A 250 -9.13 -27.06 7.29
C VAL A 250 -8.96 -25.65 6.69
N CYS A 251 -8.24 -25.52 5.58
CA CYS A 251 -8.09 -24.24 4.89
C CYS A 251 -9.43 -23.69 4.40
N GLN A 252 -10.33 -24.52 3.87
CA GLN A 252 -11.66 -24.10 3.44
C GLN A 252 -12.51 -23.61 4.61
N CYS A 253 -12.57 -24.37 5.71
CA CYS A 253 -13.29 -23.97 6.92
C CYS A 253 -12.75 -22.64 7.49
N LEU A 254 -11.42 -22.46 7.50
CA LEU A 254 -10.80 -21.22 7.94
C LEU A 254 -11.17 -20.05 7.01
N ASN A 255 -11.12 -20.25 5.69
CA ASN A 255 -11.50 -19.23 4.72
C ASN A 255 -12.97 -18.81 4.90
N GLU A 256 -13.89 -19.76 5.05
CA GLU A 256 -15.31 -19.46 5.31
C GLU A 256 -15.53 -18.71 6.62
N ALA A 257 -14.81 -19.08 7.69
CA ALA A 257 -14.88 -18.37 8.97
C ALA A 257 -14.36 -16.93 8.83
N VAL A 258 -13.23 -16.73 8.15
CA VAL A 258 -12.65 -15.40 7.90
C VAL A 258 -13.60 -14.55 7.06
N MET A 259 -14.25 -15.12 6.04
CA MET A 259 -15.24 -14.39 5.21
C MET A 259 -16.46 -13.90 6.02
N LYS A 260 -16.85 -14.61 7.09
CA LYS A 260 -17.88 -14.11 8.02
C LYS A 260 -17.37 -12.90 8.82
N ILE A 261 -16.12 -12.90 9.25
CA ILE A 261 -15.51 -11.75 9.93
C ILE A 261 -15.37 -10.57 8.97
N VAL A 262 -14.94 -10.80 7.71
CA VAL A 262 -14.91 -9.80 6.64
C VAL A 262 -16.29 -9.17 6.47
N SER A 263 -17.34 -9.98 6.42
CA SER A 263 -18.71 -9.48 6.28
C SER A 263 -19.10 -8.55 7.42
N MET A 264 -18.70 -8.83 8.67
CA MET A 264 -18.92 -7.93 9.81
C MET A 264 -18.10 -6.63 9.67
N ALA A 265 -16.82 -6.73 9.27
CA ALA A 265 -15.95 -5.57 9.07
C ALA A 265 -16.48 -4.63 7.96
N VAL A 266 -17.05 -5.20 6.91
CA VAL A 266 -17.66 -4.48 5.79
C VAL A 266 -18.89 -3.67 6.23
N TRP A 267 -19.61 -4.04 7.29
CA TRP A 267 -20.68 -3.20 7.85
C TRP A 267 -20.14 -2.00 8.64
N TYR A 268 -18.97 -2.13 9.29
CA TYR A 268 -18.28 -1.03 9.95
C TYR A 268 -17.62 -0.07 8.94
N PHE A 269 -17.28 -0.59 7.76
CA PHE A 269 -16.54 0.13 6.72
C PHE A 269 -17.06 1.55 6.44
N PRO A 270 -18.35 1.80 6.18
CA PRO A 270 -18.80 3.14 5.83
C PRO A 270 -18.66 4.14 6.97
N PHE A 271 -18.80 3.69 8.22
CA PHE A 271 -18.54 4.56 9.37
C PHE A 271 -17.04 4.90 9.45
N GLY A 272 -16.17 3.90 9.31
CA GLY A 272 -14.71 4.10 9.34
C GLY A 272 -14.18 5.01 8.22
N ILE A 273 -14.73 4.95 7.00
CA ILE A 273 -14.31 5.81 5.87
C ILE A 273 -14.43 7.29 6.21
N VAL A 274 -15.52 7.71 6.87
CA VAL A 274 -15.78 9.12 7.16
C VAL A 274 -14.59 9.72 7.90
N PHE A 275 -14.17 9.05 8.97
CA PHE A 275 -13.05 9.47 9.81
C PHE A 275 -11.69 9.24 9.15
N LEU A 276 -11.55 8.18 8.35
CA LEU A 276 -10.30 7.91 7.64
C LEU A 276 -10.02 9.01 6.60
N ILE A 277 -10.99 9.34 5.75
CA ILE A 277 -10.84 10.40 4.73
C ILE A 277 -10.70 11.76 5.40
N ALA A 278 -11.57 12.08 6.37
CA ALA A 278 -11.49 13.36 7.08
C ALA A 278 -10.14 13.52 7.81
N GLY A 279 -9.68 12.47 8.51
CA GLY A 279 -8.36 12.45 9.16
C GLY A 279 -7.21 12.64 8.18
N LYS A 280 -7.25 11.99 7.01
CA LYS A 280 -6.23 12.19 5.97
C LYS A 280 -6.23 13.60 5.39
N ILE A 281 -7.38 14.25 5.25
CA ILE A 281 -7.46 15.66 4.82
C ILE A 281 -6.88 16.60 5.90
N LEU A 282 -7.03 16.27 7.19
CA LEU A 282 -6.48 17.05 8.30
C LEU A 282 -4.95 16.91 8.44
N GLU A 283 -4.39 15.76 8.10
CA GLU A 283 -2.94 15.53 8.07
C GLU A 283 -2.24 16.23 6.88
N MET A 284 -2.97 16.59 5.83
CA MET A 284 -2.37 17.24 4.65
C MET A 284 -1.91 18.67 4.97
N GLU A 285 -0.73 19.06 4.51
CA GLU A 285 -0.30 20.46 4.54
C GLU A 285 -1.16 21.33 3.59
N ASP A 286 -1.00 22.65 3.64
CA ASP A 286 -1.86 23.59 2.91
C ASP A 286 -1.95 23.27 1.40
N PRO A 287 -3.16 22.94 0.88
CA PRO A 287 -3.35 22.56 -0.51
C PRO A 287 -2.92 23.65 -1.50
N SER A 288 -2.89 24.92 -1.08
CA SER A 288 -2.43 26.05 -1.89
C SER A 288 -0.92 25.97 -2.16
N VAL A 289 -0.12 25.63 -1.16
CA VAL A 289 1.35 25.54 -1.26
C VAL A 289 1.74 24.28 -2.04
N ILE A 290 1.10 23.15 -1.75
CA ILE A 290 1.30 21.90 -2.49
C ILE A 290 0.84 22.05 -3.94
N GLY A 291 -0.31 22.71 -4.17
CA GLY A 291 -0.87 22.94 -5.50
C GLY A 291 0.03 23.81 -6.38
N GLN A 292 0.67 24.83 -5.81
CA GLN A 292 1.60 25.68 -6.55
C GLN A 292 2.90 24.97 -6.92
N LYS A 293 3.45 24.12 -6.04
CA LYS A 293 4.74 23.45 -6.28
C LYS A 293 4.62 22.12 -7.02
N LEU A 294 3.56 21.34 -6.79
CA LEU A 294 3.38 19.98 -7.31
C LEU A 294 2.01 19.73 -7.99
N GLY A 295 1.15 20.75 -8.11
CA GLY A 295 -0.20 20.56 -8.68
C GLY A 295 -0.20 20.00 -10.10
N LEU A 296 0.71 20.47 -10.96
CA LEU A 296 0.82 19.96 -12.34
C LEU A 296 1.26 18.49 -12.38
N TYR A 297 2.12 18.07 -11.44
CA TYR A 297 2.49 16.67 -11.27
C TYR A 297 1.28 15.83 -10.85
N ALA A 298 0.52 16.29 -9.84
CA ALA A 298 -0.68 15.60 -9.38
C ALA A 298 -1.72 15.45 -10.50
N ILE A 299 -1.97 16.49 -11.29
CA ILE A 299 -2.90 16.45 -12.43
C ILE A 299 -2.43 15.43 -13.48
N THR A 300 -1.13 15.42 -13.79
CA THR A 300 -0.54 14.46 -14.74
C THR A 300 -0.77 13.02 -14.28
N VAL A 301 -0.47 12.71 -13.01
CA VAL A 301 -0.65 11.36 -12.45
C VAL A 301 -2.13 10.96 -12.43
N VAL A 302 -3.02 11.83 -11.94
CA VAL A 302 -4.46 11.55 -11.88
C VAL A 302 -5.04 11.35 -13.28
N SER A 303 -4.66 12.19 -14.25
CA SER A 303 -5.11 12.03 -15.64
C SER A 303 -4.62 10.71 -16.25
N GLY A 304 -3.38 10.29 -15.96
CA GLY A 304 -2.85 9.00 -16.39
C GLY A 304 -3.60 7.81 -15.78
N LEU A 305 -3.93 7.88 -14.49
CA LEU A 305 -4.76 6.87 -13.82
C LEU A 305 -6.17 6.80 -14.41
N VAL A 306 -6.79 7.96 -14.72
CA VAL A 306 -8.11 8.03 -15.34
C VAL A 306 -8.10 7.44 -16.75
N ILE A 307 -7.12 7.82 -17.58
CA ILE A 307 -6.98 7.29 -18.95
C ILE A 307 -6.73 5.78 -18.90
N HIS A 308 -5.82 5.31 -18.05
CA HIS A 308 -5.53 3.90 -17.96
C HIS A 308 -6.72 3.10 -17.39
N GLY A 309 -7.30 3.56 -16.28
CA GLY A 309 -8.35 2.86 -15.55
C GLY A 309 -9.73 2.88 -16.22
N LEU A 310 -10.12 4.00 -16.85
CA LEU A 310 -11.46 4.17 -17.44
C LEU A 310 -11.49 4.02 -18.97
N VAL A 311 -10.34 4.07 -19.65
CA VAL A 311 -10.28 3.92 -21.11
C VAL A 311 -9.55 2.64 -21.49
N LEU A 312 -8.27 2.47 -21.11
CA LEU A 312 -7.46 1.36 -21.60
C LEU A 312 -7.87 0.00 -21.03
N LEU A 313 -8.12 -0.12 -19.73
CA LEU A 313 -8.56 -1.38 -19.14
C LEU A 313 -9.96 -1.80 -19.65
N PRO A 314 -10.97 -0.92 -19.74
CA PRO A 314 -12.25 -1.24 -20.34
C PRO A 314 -12.15 -1.59 -21.83
N LEU A 315 -11.30 -0.90 -22.60
CA LEU A 315 -11.03 -1.22 -24.00
C LEU A 315 -10.44 -2.64 -24.13
N LEU A 316 -9.42 -2.96 -23.34
CA LEU A 316 -8.80 -4.29 -23.31
C LEU A 316 -9.82 -5.37 -22.92
N PHE A 317 -10.68 -5.08 -21.95
CA PHE A 317 -11.78 -5.97 -21.56
C PHE A 317 -12.75 -6.22 -22.71
N VAL A 318 -13.17 -5.19 -23.45
CA VAL A 318 -14.06 -5.34 -24.62
C VAL A 318 -13.36 -6.11 -25.73
N LEU A 319 -12.08 -5.84 -26.01
CA LEU A 319 -11.33 -6.54 -27.06
C LEU A 319 -11.23 -8.04 -26.80
N ILE A 320 -11.00 -8.45 -25.55
CA ILE A 320 -10.84 -9.85 -25.17
C ILE A 320 -12.20 -10.53 -24.99
N THR A 321 -13.13 -9.92 -24.24
CA THR A 321 -14.38 -10.58 -23.82
C THR A 321 -15.56 -10.29 -24.72
N LYS A 322 -15.50 -9.23 -25.54
CA LYS A 322 -16.61 -8.70 -26.35
C LYS A 322 -17.87 -8.38 -25.55
N LYS A 323 -17.73 -8.12 -24.24
CA LYS A 323 -18.83 -7.76 -23.32
C LYS A 323 -18.70 -6.33 -22.84
N ASN A 324 -19.80 -5.78 -22.33
CA ASN A 324 -19.83 -4.43 -21.75
C ASN A 324 -19.02 -4.40 -20.43
N PRO A 325 -17.93 -3.61 -20.35
CA PRO A 325 -17.07 -3.51 -19.16
C PRO A 325 -17.73 -2.76 -18.01
N PHE A 326 -18.65 -1.83 -18.28
CA PHE A 326 -19.25 -1.00 -17.25
C PHE A 326 -20.16 -1.79 -16.31
N ALA A 327 -20.82 -2.83 -16.82
CA ALA A 327 -21.59 -3.75 -15.99
C ALA A 327 -20.70 -4.51 -15.00
N PHE A 328 -19.47 -4.86 -15.41
CA PHE A 328 -18.49 -5.49 -14.54
C PHE A 328 -17.94 -4.51 -13.48
N ILE A 329 -17.57 -3.30 -13.91
CA ILE A 329 -17.08 -2.24 -13.01
C ILE A 329 -18.12 -1.91 -11.94
N GLN A 330 -19.41 -1.85 -12.29
CA GLN A 330 -20.48 -1.61 -11.34
C GLN A 330 -20.57 -2.70 -10.25
N GLY A 331 -20.26 -3.95 -10.58
CA GLY A 331 -20.25 -5.06 -9.62
C GLY A 331 -19.11 -4.97 -8.60
N ILE A 332 -17.96 -4.42 -8.99
CA ILE A 332 -16.77 -4.27 -8.11
C ILE A 332 -16.62 -2.86 -7.53
N LEU A 333 -17.55 -1.95 -7.81
CA LEU A 333 -17.43 -0.54 -7.45
C LEU A 333 -17.27 -0.32 -5.94
N GLN A 334 -17.92 -1.18 -5.13
CA GLN A 334 -17.77 -1.13 -3.69
C GLN A 334 -16.32 -1.42 -3.25
N ALA A 335 -15.68 -2.43 -3.84
CA ALA A 335 -14.28 -2.75 -3.58
C ALA A 335 -13.34 -1.63 -4.04
N LEU A 336 -13.64 -0.99 -5.18
CA LEU A 336 -12.88 0.17 -5.66
C LEU A 336 -12.98 1.37 -4.70
N LEU A 337 -14.16 1.61 -4.10
CA LEU A 337 -14.33 2.65 -3.08
C LEU A 337 -13.57 2.32 -1.79
N ILE A 338 -13.54 1.04 -1.38
CA ILE A 338 -12.71 0.57 -0.26
C ILE A 338 -11.23 0.81 -0.53
N ALA A 339 -10.77 0.48 -1.74
CA ALA A 339 -9.40 0.69 -2.15
C ALA A 339 -9.00 2.17 -2.15
N LEU A 340 -9.89 3.03 -2.66
CA LEU A 340 -9.68 4.47 -2.68
C LEU A 340 -9.60 5.04 -1.26
N ALA A 341 -10.53 4.65 -0.37
CA ALA A 341 -10.57 5.17 0.99
C ALA A 341 -9.36 4.70 1.81
N THR A 342 -8.97 3.43 1.71
CA THR A 342 -7.89 2.87 2.55
C THR A 342 -6.49 3.14 2.02
N SER A 343 -6.35 3.55 0.74
CA SER A 343 -5.07 3.79 0.05
C SER A 343 -4.07 2.62 0.15
N SER A 344 -4.54 1.40 0.45
CA SER A 344 -3.70 0.22 0.62
C SER A 344 -4.18 -0.91 -0.27
N ARG A 345 -3.27 -1.43 -1.11
CA ARG A 345 -3.58 -2.50 -2.07
C ARG A 345 -3.94 -3.82 -1.38
N TYR A 346 -3.40 -4.05 -0.18
CA TYR A 346 -3.59 -5.29 0.56
C TYR A 346 -4.89 -5.35 1.38
N ALA A 347 -5.59 -4.23 1.57
CA ALA A 347 -6.84 -4.19 2.35
C ALA A 347 -8.08 -4.64 1.57
N ASN A 348 -7.95 -4.98 0.28
CA ASN A 348 -9.08 -5.33 -0.62
C ASN A 348 -9.02 -6.79 -1.13
N VAL A 349 -8.41 -7.69 -0.35
CA VAL A 349 -8.37 -9.13 -0.68
C VAL A 349 -9.71 -9.76 -0.37
#